data_AF-A0A9Q4H9H8-F1
#
_entry.id   AF-A0A9Q4H9H8-F1
#
_cell.length_a   1.000
_cell.length_b   1.000
_cell.length_c   1.000
_cell.angle_alpha   90.00
_cell.angle_beta   90.00
_cell.angle_gamma   90.00
#
_symmetry.space_group_name_H-M   'P 1'
#
loop_
_entity.id
_entity.type
_entity.pdbx_description
1 polymer ?
#
loop_
_entity_poly.entity_id
_entity_poly.type
_entity_poly.pdbx_seq_one_letter_code
_entity_poly.pdbx_strand_id
1 'polypeptide(L)'
;MKLGARIFKTGIAITLALYLASWIGLPAPIFAGIAAIFAIQPSIYRSFLIIIDQVQANIIGAVIATVFGLIFGPSPIMIGLTAVIVITIMLKLKIEHTISIALVTVIAILESAGDDFLMFALIRTSTVILGVLSSFIVNLVFLPPKYETKLIHNTVENTEEIMKWIRLSMRQSTEHSILKEDIEKLKEKMIKLDQTYLLYKEERSYFKKTTYVKSRKLVLFRQAIITANRALDTLKKLHRLENEIYHMPEEFQETLTEELDYLLYWHELILMRFVGKIKPHDDADEEGIRYKRLLTKSFLKNQQNTDDELIDYNMLNIMASAVEYREQLEHLETLITSFQTYHPKDCEIETEE
;
A
#
# COMPACT_ATOMS: atom_id res chain seq x y z
N MET A 1 -19.91 0.47 10.67
CA MET A 1 -19.25 -0.11 9.47
C MET A 1 -19.46 0.84 8.31
N LYS A 2 -18.45 1.62 7.89
CA LYS A 2 -18.56 2.49 6.72
C LYS A 2 -18.43 1.62 5.47
N LEU A 3 -19.50 1.45 4.70
CA LEU A 3 -19.46 0.74 3.41
C LEU A 3 -18.42 1.44 2.53
N GLY A 4 -17.37 0.71 2.13
CA GLY A 4 -16.30 1.29 1.33
C GLY A 4 -16.79 1.70 -0.06
N ALA A 5 -16.28 2.81 -0.60
CA ALA A 5 -16.64 3.32 -1.93
C ALA A 5 -16.54 2.26 -3.04
N ARG A 6 -15.63 1.29 -2.91
CA ARG A 6 -15.52 0.15 -3.83
C ARG A 6 -16.78 -0.69 -3.88
N ILE A 7 -17.39 -1.01 -2.74
CA ILE A 7 -18.61 -1.84 -2.67
C ILE A 7 -19.76 -1.14 -3.43
N PHE A 8 -19.89 0.16 -3.23
CA PHE A 8 -20.90 0.96 -3.91
C PHE A 8 -20.68 1.02 -5.43
N LYS A 9 -19.44 1.27 -5.87
CA LYS A 9 -19.09 1.24 -7.30
C LYS A 9 -19.35 -0.13 -7.92
N THR A 10 -19.02 -1.22 -7.22
CA THR A 10 -19.31 -2.58 -7.70
C THR A 10 -20.81 -2.79 -7.91
N GLY A 11 -21.64 -2.39 -6.94
CA GLY A 11 -23.11 -2.48 -7.07
C GLY A 11 -23.63 -1.72 -8.29
N ILE A 12 -23.18 -0.48 -8.49
CA ILE A 12 -23.59 0.35 -9.63
C ILE A 12 -23.09 -0.22 -10.96
N ALA A 13 -21.88 -0.75 -11.01
CA ALA A 13 -21.34 -1.41 -12.19
C ALA A 13 -22.16 -2.63 -12.61
N ILE A 14 -22.56 -3.46 -11.64
CA ILE A 14 -23.46 -4.61 -11.88
C ILE A 14 -24.80 -4.11 -12.43
N THR A 15 -25.42 -3.13 -11.76
CA THR A 15 -26.71 -2.59 -12.18
C THR A 15 -26.64 -2.04 -13.60
N LEU A 16 -25.62 -1.22 -13.91
CA LEU A 16 -25.41 -0.66 -15.23
C LEU A 16 -25.22 -1.75 -16.29
N ALA A 17 -24.39 -2.76 -16.02
CA ALA A 17 -24.13 -3.86 -16.94
C ALA A 17 -25.39 -4.67 -17.25
N LEU A 18 -26.19 -4.98 -16.23
CA LEU A 18 -27.45 -5.72 -16.40
C LEU A 18 -28.48 -4.90 -17.21
N TYR A 19 -28.62 -3.61 -16.92
CA TYR A 19 -29.53 -2.74 -17.67
C TYR A 19 -29.11 -2.59 -19.13
N LEU A 20 -27.83 -2.33 -19.40
CA LEU A 20 -27.32 -2.20 -20.76
C LEU A 20 -27.46 -3.50 -21.55
N ALA A 21 -27.16 -4.65 -20.95
CA ALA A 21 -27.32 -5.96 -21.60
C ALA A 21 -28.79 -6.27 -21.90
N SER A 22 -29.70 -5.95 -20.98
CA SER A 22 -31.15 -6.13 -21.16
C SER A 22 -31.71 -5.19 -22.23
N TRP A 23 -31.23 -3.95 -22.27
CA TRP A 23 -31.69 -2.94 -23.22
C TRP A 23 -31.26 -3.25 -24.66
N ILE A 24 -30.06 -3.80 -24.85
CA ILE A 24 -29.58 -4.27 -26.15
C ILE A 24 -30.24 -5.61 -26.56
N GLY A 25 -30.91 -6.29 -25.64
CA GLY A 25 -31.59 -7.56 -25.90
C GLY A 25 -30.66 -8.78 -25.92
N LEU A 26 -29.54 -8.73 -25.18
CA LEU A 26 -28.60 -9.85 -25.11
C LEU A 26 -29.17 -11.02 -24.28
N PRO A 27 -29.10 -12.27 -24.75
CA PRO A 27 -29.59 -13.42 -24.01
C PRO A 27 -28.74 -13.69 -22.76
N ALA A 28 -29.41 -13.83 -21.62
CA ALA A 28 -28.84 -13.91 -20.27
C ALA A 28 -27.91 -12.73 -19.90
N PRO A 29 -28.50 -11.57 -19.54
CA PRO A 29 -27.78 -10.40 -19.01
C PRO A 29 -26.88 -10.69 -17.80
N ILE A 30 -27.14 -11.79 -17.08
CA ILE A 30 -26.39 -12.18 -15.88
C ILE A 30 -24.88 -12.25 -16.12
N PHE A 31 -24.43 -12.67 -17.32
CA PHE A 31 -23.02 -12.75 -17.66
C PHE A 31 -22.35 -11.38 -17.77
N ALA A 32 -23.09 -10.33 -18.17
CA ALA A 32 -22.57 -8.96 -18.15
C ALA A 32 -22.38 -8.48 -16.70
N GLY A 33 -23.30 -8.85 -15.80
CA GLY A 33 -23.17 -8.59 -14.36
C GLY A 33 -21.95 -9.28 -13.77
N ILE A 34 -21.75 -10.58 -14.05
CA ILE A 34 -20.57 -11.34 -13.61
C ILE A 34 -19.29 -10.70 -14.14
N ALA A 35 -19.24 -10.36 -15.43
CA ALA A 35 -18.09 -9.68 -16.02
C ALA A 35 -17.78 -8.33 -15.35
N ALA A 36 -18.81 -7.53 -15.03
CA ALA A 36 -18.64 -6.24 -14.36
C ALA A 36 -18.00 -6.38 -12.96
N ILE A 37 -18.32 -7.45 -12.23
CA ILE A 37 -17.73 -7.76 -10.91
C ILE A 37 -16.24 -7.99 -11.04
N PHE A 38 -15.81 -8.83 -11.98
CA PHE A 38 -14.39 -9.14 -12.19
C PHE A 38 -13.61 -7.96 -12.80
N ALA A 39 -14.29 -7.07 -13.51
CA ALA A 39 -13.70 -5.87 -14.11
C ALA A 39 -13.52 -4.70 -13.13
N ILE A 40 -14.14 -4.71 -11.94
CA ILE A 40 -14.05 -3.59 -11.01
C ILE A 40 -12.66 -3.56 -10.34
N GLN A 41 -11.96 -2.44 -10.49
CA GLN A 41 -10.58 -2.30 -10.00
C GLN A 41 -10.46 -1.12 -9.03
N PRO A 42 -9.47 -1.13 -8.13
CA PRO A 42 -9.30 -0.06 -7.13
C PRO A 42 -8.88 1.27 -7.75
N SER A 43 -8.24 1.27 -8.92
CA SER A 43 -7.80 2.48 -9.62
C SER A 43 -8.18 2.43 -11.11
N ILE A 44 -8.44 3.60 -11.68
CA ILE A 44 -8.80 3.77 -13.09
C ILE A 44 -7.67 3.27 -14.01
N TYR A 45 -6.41 3.50 -13.62
CA TYR A 45 -5.27 3.02 -14.39
C TYR A 45 -5.22 1.48 -14.43
N ARG A 46 -5.42 0.81 -13.29
CA ARG A 46 -5.55 -0.65 -13.27
C ARG A 46 -6.76 -1.10 -14.08
N SER A 47 -7.91 -0.42 -13.97
CA SER A 47 -9.08 -0.72 -14.81
C SER A 47 -8.71 -0.69 -16.29
N PHE A 48 -8.00 0.35 -16.75
CA PHE A 48 -7.63 0.49 -18.16
C PHE A 48 -6.73 -0.64 -18.66
N LEU A 49 -5.67 -0.98 -17.92
CA LEU A 49 -4.78 -2.09 -18.28
C LEU A 49 -5.55 -3.41 -18.33
N ILE A 50 -6.36 -3.65 -17.31
CA ILE A 50 -7.09 -4.91 -17.13
C ILE A 50 -8.20 -5.08 -18.18
N ILE A 51 -8.79 -4.01 -18.71
CA ILE A 51 -9.78 -4.13 -19.80
C ILE A 51 -9.17 -4.80 -21.02
N ILE A 52 -7.96 -4.40 -21.41
CA ILE A 52 -7.31 -4.97 -22.59
C ILE A 52 -7.05 -6.45 -22.36
N ASP A 53 -6.50 -6.80 -21.19
CA ASP A 53 -6.22 -8.18 -20.82
C ASP A 53 -7.51 -9.01 -20.73
N GLN A 54 -8.60 -8.45 -20.21
CA GLN A 54 -9.90 -9.14 -20.11
C GLN A 54 -10.55 -9.35 -21.47
N VAL A 55 -10.46 -8.38 -22.37
CA VAL A 55 -10.98 -8.53 -23.74
C VAL A 55 -10.18 -9.63 -24.47
N GLN A 56 -8.85 -9.63 -24.37
CA GLN A 56 -8.01 -10.68 -24.96
C GLN A 56 -8.31 -12.05 -24.37
N ALA A 57 -8.38 -12.15 -23.04
CA ALA A 57 -8.69 -13.38 -22.33
C ALA A 57 -10.04 -13.96 -22.72
N ASN A 58 -11.06 -13.10 -22.83
CA ASN A 58 -12.41 -13.47 -23.25
C ASN A 58 -12.42 -13.98 -24.70
N ILE A 59 -11.74 -13.30 -25.62
CA ILE A 59 -11.63 -13.73 -27.02
C ILE A 59 -10.92 -15.08 -27.12
N ILE A 60 -9.81 -15.27 -26.40
CA ILE A 60 -9.05 -16.52 -26.38
C ILE A 60 -9.93 -17.66 -25.85
N GLY A 61 -10.62 -17.43 -24.72
CA GLY A 61 -11.54 -18.40 -24.13
C GLY A 61 -12.67 -18.77 -25.09
N ALA A 62 -13.27 -17.78 -25.75
CA ALA A 62 -14.34 -18.00 -26.72
C ALA A 62 -13.87 -18.79 -27.95
N VAL A 63 -12.76 -18.41 -28.57
CA VAL A 63 -12.21 -19.09 -29.75
C VAL A 63 -11.90 -20.56 -29.43
N ILE A 64 -11.22 -20.82 -28.31
CA ILE A 64 -10.83 -22.18 -27.94
C ILE A 64 -12.07 -23.01 -27.57
N ALA A 65 -13.03 -22.42 -26.84
CA ALA A 65 -14.30 -23.09 -26.53
C ALA A 65 -15.10 -23.45 -27.78
N THR A 66 -15.17 -22.55 -28.76
CA THR A 66 -15.84 -22.83 -30.04
C THR A 66 -15.16 -23.95 -30.81
N VAL A 67 -13.82 -23.94 -30.93
CA VAL A 67 -13.08 -24.99 -31.64
C VAL A 67 -13.29 -26.35 -30.98
N PHE A 68 -13.17 -26.43 -29.65
CA PHE A 68 -13.36 -27.69 -28.92
C PHE A 68 -14.81 -28.16 -28.94
N GLY A 69 -15.77 -27.24 -28.83
CA GLY A 69 -17.20 -27.54 -28.91
C GLY A 69 -17.60 -28.12 -30.27
N LEU A 70 -17.05 -27.61 -31.36
CA LEU A 70 -17.31 -28.11 -32.72
C LEU A 70 -16.69 -29.47 -33.00
N ILE A 71 -15.48 -29.75 -32.48
CA ILE A 71 -14.75 -30.99 -32.78
C ILE A 71 -15.23 -32.15 -31.91
N PHE A 72 -15.40 -31.92 -30.61
CA PHE A 72 -15.61 -32.99 -29.62
C PHE A 72 -17.02 -32.99 -29.03
N GLY A 73 -17.79 -31.94 -29.30
CA GLY A 73 -19.10 -31.73 -28.69
C GLY A 73 -19.02 -31.25 -27.24
N PRO A 74 -20.16 -30.81 -26.69
CA PRO A 74 -20.25 -30.32 -25.33
C PRO A 74 -20.35 -31.51 -24.35
N SER A 75 -19.33 -31.67 -23.50
CA SER A 75 -19.40 -32.57 -22.34
C SER A 75 -18.63 -31.99 -21.15
N PRO A 76 -18.98 -32.34 -19.90
CA PRO A 76 -18.26 -31.85 -18.72
C PRO A 76 -16.75 -32.11 -18.77
N ILE A 77 -16.34 -33.25 -19.35
CA ILE A 77 -14.94 -33.61 -19.54
C ILE A 77 -14.28 -32.64 -20.55
N MET A 78 -14.95 -32.34 -21.66
CA MET A 78 -14.44 -31.39 -22.65
C MET A 78 -14.35 -29.97 -22.11
N ILE A 79 -15.27 -29.54 -21.24
CA ILE A 79 -15.20 -28.24 -20.55
C ILE A 79 -13.93 -28.17 -19.70
N GLY A 80 -13.67 -29.20 -18.88
CA GLY A 80 -12.48 -29.26 -18.04
C GLY A 80 -11.18 -29.26 -18.86
N LEU A 81 -11.11 -30.05 -19.93
CA LEU A 81 -9.95 -30.10 -20.83
C LEU A 81 -9.70 -28.74 -21.49
N THR A 82 -10.76 -28.12 -22.02
CA THR A 82 -10.70 -26.80 -22.66
C THR A 82 -10.20 -25.74 -21.68
N ALA A 83 -10.71 -25.76 -20.44
CA ALA A 83 -10.26 -24.87 -19.37
C ALA A 83 -8.76 -24.99 -19.10
N VAL A 84 -8.22 -26.22 -19.00
CA VAL A 84 -6.77 -26.44 -18.79
C VAL A 84 -5.93 -25.85 -19.93
N ILE A 85 -6.38 -26.01 -21.16
CA ILE A 85 -5.68 -25.45 -22.35
C ILE A 85 -5.70 -23.92 -22.32
N VAL A 86 -6.86 -23.33 -22.04
CA VAL A 86 -7.03 -21.89 -21.91
C VAL A 86 -6.13 -21.32 -20.80
N ILE A 87 -6.12 -21.95 -19.62
CA ILE A 87 -5.22 -21.58 -18.50
C ILE A 87 -3.76 -21.61 -18.96
N THR A 88 -3.35 -22.68 -19.63
CA THR A 88 -1.97 -22.84 -20.12
C THR A 88 -1.57 -21.73 -21.09
N ILE A 89 -2.48 -21.33 -21.98
CA ILE A 89 -2.25 -20.23 -22.93
C ILE A 89 -2.16 -18.89 -22.21
N MET A 90 -3.05 -18.63 -21.24
CA MET A 90 -3.04 -17.39 -20.47
C MET A 90 -1.78 -17.21 -19.62
N LEU A 91 -1.28 -18.29 -19.04
CA LEU A 91 0.00 -18.29 -18.31
C LEU A 91 1.16 -17.93 -19.25
N LYS A 92 1.19 -18.48 -20.47
CA LYS A 92 2.21 -18.13 -21.48
C LYS A 92 2.14 -16.67 -21.91
N LEU A 93 0.94 -16.09 -21.96
CA LEU A 93 0.71 -14.68 -22.32
C LEU A 93 0.85 -13.72 -21.12
N LYS A 94 1.10 -14.22 -19.90
CA LYS A 94 1.23 -13.43 -18.66
C LYS A 94 -0.03 -12.63 -18.28
N ILE A 95 -1.21 -13.08 -18.69
CA ILE A 95 -2.52 -12.47 -18.36
C ILE A 95 -3.29 -13.30 -17.31
N GLU A 96 -2.58 -13.73 -16.26
CA GLU A 96 -3.07 -14.70 -15.28
C GLU A 96 -4.25 -14.19 -14.44
N HIS A 97 -4.28 -12.89 -14.20
CA HIS A 97 -5.30 -12.22 -13.41
C HIS A 97 -6.69 -12.20 -14.09
N THR A 98 -6.78 -12.58 -15.37
CA THR A 98 -8.03 -12.67 -16.14
C THR A 98 -8.47 -14.12 -16.41
N ILE A 99 -7.82 -15.11 -15.81
CA ILE A 99 -8.18 -16.52 -16.00
C ILE A 99 -9.64 -16.77 -15.59
N SER A 100 -10.08 -16.23 -14.44
CA SER A 100 -11.43 -16.48 -13.92
C SER A 100 -12.55 -16.07 -14.90
N ILE A 101 -12.45 -14.89 -15.52
CA ILE A 101 -13.49 -14.41 -16.44
C ILE A 101 -13.51 -15.22 -17.75
N ALA A 102 -12.34 -15.66 -18.22
CA ALA A 102 -12.24 -16.49 -19.40
C ALA A 102 -12.80 -17.90 -19.17
N LEU A 103 -12.57 -18.48 -17.99
CA LEU A 103 -13.15 -19.77 -17.62
C LEU A 103 -14.68 -19.69 -17.55
N VAL A 104 -15.25 -18.62 -17.00
CA VAL A 104 -16.71 -18.38 -17.04
C VAL A 104 -17.21 -18.37 -18.47
N THR A 105 -16.47 -17.75 -19.39
CA THR A 105 -16.81 -17.70 -20.82
C THR A 105 -16.77 -19.08 -21.48
N VAL A 106 -15.72 -19.87 -21.21
CA VAL A 106 -15.57 -21.24 -21.71
C VAL A 106 -16.74 -22.12 -21.27
N ILE A 107 -17.07 -22.07 -19.97
CA ILE A 107 -18.20 -22.82 -19.41
C ILE A 107 -19.50 -22.38 -20.08
N ALA A 108 -19.75 -21.07 -20.16
CA ALA A 108 -20.99 -20.53 -20.72
C ALA A 108 -21.21 -20.87 -22.21
N ILE A 109 -20.13 -20.99 -23.00
CA ILE A 109 -20.21 -21.35 -24.42
C ILE A 109 -20.42 -22.86 -24.59
N LEU A 110 -19.68 -23.68 -23.85
CA LEU A 110 -19.76 -25.15 -23.98
C LEU A 110 -21.00 -25.75 -23.30
N GLU A 111 -21.58 -25.10 -22.29
CA GLU A 111 -22.83 -25.54 -21.66
C GLU A 111 -24.05 -25.27 -22.54
N SER A 112 -24.03 -24.19 -23.33
CA SER A 112 -25.14 -23.76 -24.20
C SER A 112 -25.18 -24.50 -25.54
N ALA A 113 -25.06 -25.82 -25.49
CA ALA A 113 -25.04 -26.75 -26.61
C ALA A 113 -26.25 -26.60 -27.55
N GLY A 114 -26.02 -26.20 -28.79
CA GLY A 114 -27.03 -26.14 -29.86
C GLY A 114 -26.41 -26.02 -31.25
N ASP A 115 -27.23 -25.95 -32.29
CA ASP A 115 -26.79 -26.01 -33.70
C ASP A 115 -25.95 -24.78 -34.16
N ASP A 116 -25.97 -23.66 -33.42
CA ASP A 116 -25.32 -22.41 -33.81
C ASP A 116 -24.26 -21.92 -32.81
N PHE A 117 -23.24 -22.75 -32.58
CA PHE A 117 -22.12 -22.49 -31.66
C PHE A 117 -21.41 -21.16 -31.91
N LEU A 118 -21.27 -20.75 -33.18
CA LEU A 118 -20.60 -19.50 -33.55
C LEU A 118 -21.42 -18.28 -33.12
N MET A 119 -22.73 -18.29 -33.37
CA MET A 119 -23.62 -17.22 -32.95
C MET A 119 -23.62 -17.08 -31.41
N PHE A 120 -23.72 -18.21 -30.69
CA PHE A 120 -23.69 -18.19 -29.23
C PHE A 120 -22.36 -17.67 -28.69
N ALA A 121 -21.22 -18.07 -29.26
CA ALA A 121 -19.91 -17.58 -28.84
C ALA A 121 -19.77 -16.07 -29.05
N LEU A 122 -20.23 -15.54 -30.19
CA LEU A 122 -20.21 -14.10 -30.47
C LEU A 122 -21.08 -13.31 -29.49
N ILE A 123 -22.30 -13.79 -29.23
CA ILE A 123 -23.21 -13.17 -28.29
C ILE A 123 -22.61 -13.19 -26.88
N ARG A 124 -22.11 -14.34 -26.41
CA ARG A 124 -21.49 -14.47 -25.07
C ARG A 124 -20.29 -13.56 -24.91
N THR A 125 -19.41 -13.54 -25.91
CA THR A 125 -18.22 -12.67 -25.93
C THR A 125 -18.63 -11.20 -25.84
N SER A 126 -19.64 -10.78 -26.60
CA SER A 126 -20.17 -9.41 -26.61
C SER A 126 -20.78 -9.03 -25.25
N THR A 127 -21.53 -9.94 -24.62
CA THR A 127 -22.13 -9.72 -23.29
C THR A 127 -21.06 -9.52 -22.21
N VAL A 128 -19.98 -10.30 -22.23
CA VAL A 128 -18.87 -10.14 -21.31
C VAL A 128 -18.15 -8.82 -21.54
N ILE A 129 -17.83 -8.47 -22.79
CA ILE A 129 -17.20 -7.18 -23.14
C ILE A 129 -18.05 -6.00 -22.64
N LEU A 130 -19.37 -6.05 -22.82
CA LEU A 130 -20.28 -5.02 -22.32
C LEU A 130 -20.23 -4.88 -20.80
N GLY A 131 -20.15 -5.99 -20.07
CA GLY A 131 -19.96 -5.96 -18.61
C GLY A 131 -18.63 -5.31 -18.19
N VAL A 132 -17.54 -5.66 -18.88
CA VAL A 132 -16.21 -5.07 -18.66
C VAL A 132 -16.23 -3.55 -18.92
N LEU A 133 -16.83 -3.12 -20.03
CA LEU A 133 -16.96 -1.70 -20.38
C LEU A 133 -17.84 -0.93 -19.38
N SER A 134 -18.95 -1.52 -18.93
CA SER A 134 -19.82 -0.93 -17.91
C SER A 134 -19.06 -0.66 -16.61
N SER A 135 -18.26 -1.62 -16.16
CA SER A 135 -17.43 -1.48 -14.95
C SER A 135 -16.38 -0.38 -15.10
N PHE A 136 -15.78 -0.25 -16.29
CA PHE A 136 -14.86 0.83 -16.59
C PHE A 136 -15.51 2.21 -16.54
N ILE A 137 -16.68 2.37 -17.16
CA ILE A 137 -17.44 3.62 -17.14
C ILE A 137 -17.74 4.02 -15.69
N VAL A 138 -18.17 3.09 -14.86
CA VAL A 138 -18.42 3.35 -13.44
C VAL A 138 -17.13 3.72 -12.70
N ASN A 139 -16.01 3.03 -12.95
CA ASN A 139 -14.73 3.41 -12.34
C ASN A 139 -14.26 4.81 -12.75
N LEU A 140 -14.60 5.25 -13.97
CA LEU A 140 -14.26 6.59 -14.47
C LEU A 140 -15.15 7.67 -13.87
N VAL A 141 -16.47 7.43 -13.78
CA VAL A 141 -17.45 8.42 -13.30
C VAL A 141 -17.34 8.61 -11.78
N PHE A 142 -17.19 7.54 -11.02
CA PHE A 142 -17.04 7.65 -9.57
C PHE A 142 -15.56 7.92 -9.26
N LEU A 143 -15.22 9.17 -8.90
CA LEU A 143 -13.87 9.68 -8.62
C LEU A 143 -12.96 8.69 -7.84
N PRO A 144 -11.64 8.68 -8.09
CA PRO A 144 -10.70 7.89 -7.30
C PRO A 144 -10.69 8.41 -5.84
N PRO A 145 -10.54 7.52 -4.84
CA PRO A 145 -10.46 7.95 -3.45
C PRO A 145 -9.24 8.84 -3.24
N LYS A 146 -9.34 9.86 -2.36
CA LYS A 146 -8.25 10.78 -1.99
C LYS A 146 -7.13 10.01 -1.26
N TYR A 147 -6.32 9.25 -2.00
CA TYR A 147 -5.25 8.42 -1.46
C TYR A 147 -4.16 9.27 -0.79
N GLU A 148 -3.90 10.47 -1.31
CA GLU A 148 -2.93 11.40 -0.75
C GLU A 148 -3.29 11.80 0.69
N THR A 149 -4.49 12.34 0.92
CA THR A 149 -4.97 12.73 2.25
C THR A 149 -4.96 11.56 3.23
N LYS A 150 -5.41 10.38 2.77
CA LYS A 150 -5.39 9.16 3.58
C LYS A 150 -3.97 8.72 3.93
N LEU A 151 -3.03 8.85 2.99
CA LEU A 151 -1.64 8.49 3.19
C LEU A 151 -1.01 9.43 4.22
N ILE A 152 -1.23 10.74 4.10
CA ILE A 152 -0.74 11.73 5.07
C ILE A 152 -1.27 11.43 6.47
N HIS A 153 -2.60 11.30 6.61
CA HIS A 153 -3.25 11.04 7.90
C HIS A 153 -2.71 9.78 8.54
N ASN A 154 -2.67 8.66 7.80
CA ASN A 154 -2.20 7.39 8.33
C ASN A 154 -0.70 7.41 8.65
N THR A 155 0.13 8.12 7.88
CA THR A 155 1.56 8.29 8.19
C THR A 155 1.72 9.02 9.52
N VAL A 156 1.04 10.15 9.71
CA VAL A 156 1.13 10.95 10.93
C VAL A 156 0.61 10.18 12.14
N GLU A 157 -0.62 9.66 12.06
CA GLU A 157 -1.27 8.92 13.15
C GLU A 157 -0.45 7.71 13.61
N ASN A 158 0.00 6.88 12.66
CA ASN A 158 0.82 5.70 13.00
C ASN A 158 2.16 6.10 13.63
N THR A 159 2.78 7.18 13.13
CA THR A 159 4.07 7.65 13.64
C THR A 159 3.93 8.22 15.05
N GLU A 160 2.91 9.03 15.31
CA GLU A 160 2.61 9.56 16.64
C GLU A 160 2.36 8.44 17.66
N GLU A 161 1.65 7.38 17.27
CA GLU A 161 1.43 6.21 18.11
C GLU A 161 2.74 5.47 18.42
N ILE A 162 3.60 5.25 17.42
CA ILE A 162 4.94 4.68 17.61
C ILE A 162 5.76 5.53 18.59
N MET A 163 5.81 6.84 18.39
CA MET A 163 6.56 7.77 19.24
C MET A 163 6.04 7.76 20.68
N LYS A 164 4.72 7.69 20.87
CA LYS A 164 4.11 7.56 22.20
C LYS A 164 4.57 6.29 22.90
N TRP A 165 4.61 5.16 22.19
CA TRP A 165 5.11 3.91 22.76
C TRP A 165 6.60 3.96 23.10
N ILE A 166 7.43 4.60 22.27
CA ILE A 166 8.86 4.81 22.60
C ILE A 166 8.98 5.59 23.91
N ARG A 167 8.24 6.70 24.07
CA ARG A 167 8.23 7.49 25.32
C ARG A 167 7.81 6.68 26.54
N LEU A 168 6.82 5.78 26.39
CA LEU A 168 6.36 4.93 27.48
C LEU A 168 7.38 3.83 27.82
N SER A 169 7.99 3.20 26.82
CA SER A 169 9.01 2.16 27.02
C SER A 169 10.24 2.69 27.74
N MET A 170 10.68 3.92 27.45
CA MET A 170 11.82 4.53 28.15
C MET A 170 11.54 4.81 29.63
N ARG A 171 10.27 5.03 29.99
CA ARG A 171 9.85 5.36 31.36
C ARG A 171 9.44 4.14 32.19
N GLN A 172 9.63 2.93 31.65
CA GLN A 172 9.40 1.64 32.32
C GLN A 172 8.00 1.48 32.93
N SER A 173 7.00 2.17 32.38
CA SER A 173 5.64 2.21 32.92
C SER A 173 4.67 1.24 32.23
N THR A 174 5.18 0.27 31.47
CA THR A 174 4.38 -0.60 30.59
C THR A 174 4.58 -2.07 30.90
N GLU A 175 3.49 -2.82 30.96
CA GLU A 175 3.56 -4.28 31.02
C GLU A 175 4.10 -4.84 29.69
N HIS A 176 5.11 -5.71 29.78
CA HIS A 176 5.78 -6.30 28.62
C HIS A 176 4.83 -7.00 27.64
N SER A 177 3.77 -7.65 28.14
CA SER A 177 2.75 -8.34 27.32
C SER A 177 1.91 -7.38 26.47
N ILE A 178 1.49 -6.25 27.05
CA ILE A 178 0.67 -5.23 26.38
C ILE A 178 1.46 -4.60 25.25
N LEU A 179 2.71 -4.22 25.52
CA LEU A 179 3.60 -3.58 24.53
C LEU A 179 3.83 -4.49 23.32
N LYS A 180 3.96 -5.81 23.52
CA LYS A 180 4.13 -6.77 22.43
C LYS A 180 2.92 -6.80 21.48
N GLU A 181 1.70 -6.81 22.04
CA GLU A 181 0.47 -6.84 21.24
C GLU A 181 0.34 -5.56 20.40
N ASP A 182 0.63 -4.41 20.99
CA ASP A 182 0.54 -3.12 20.30
C ASP A 182 1.65 -2.93 19.25
N ILE A 183 2.87 -3.46 19.48
CA ILE A 183 3.90 -3.53 18.43
C ILE A 183 3.41 -4.33 17.22
N GLU A 184 2.69 -5.44 17.42
CA GLU A 184 2.17 -6.25 16.32
C GLU A 184 1.06 -5.53 15.55
N LYS A 185 0.15 -4.84 16.26
CA LYS A 185 -0.85 -3.97 15.64
C LYS A 185 -0.20 -2.84 14.83
N LEU A 186 0.88 -2.23 15.33
CA LEU A 186 1.61 -1.19 14.61
C LEU A 186 2.25 -1.72 13.33
N LYS A 187 2.83 -2.92 13.35
CA LYS A 187 3.34 -3.57 12.13
C LYS A 187 2.24 -3.75 11.08
N GLU A 188 1.06 -4.23 11.49
CA GLU A 188 -0.08 -4.38 10.56
C GLU A 188 -0.52 -3.03 9.99
N LYS A 189 -0.55 -1.97 10.81
CA LYS A 189 -0.86 -0.61 10.37
C LYS A 189 0.18 -0.11 9.35
N MET A 190 1.47 -0.40 9.55
CA MET A 190 2.53 -0.05 8.60
C MET A 190 2.40 -0.81 7.27
N ILE A 191 2.05 -2.10 7.29
CA ILE A 191 1.78 -2.87 6.05
C ILE A 191 0.61 -2.25 5.26
N LYS A 192 -0.46 -1.84 5.95
CA LYS A 192 -1.60 -1.15 5.32
C LYS A 192 -1.21 0.23 4.76
N LEU A 193 -0.26 0.91 5.41
CA LEU A 193 0.29 2.18 4.94
C LEU A 193 1.07 1.99 3.64
N ASP A 194 1.93 0.97 3.56
CA ASP A 194 2.67 0.61 2.34
C ASP A 194 1.73 0.28 1.17
N GLN A 195 0.66 -0.47 1.44
CA GLN A 195 -0.37 -0.75 0.44
C GLN A 195 -1.05 0.53 -0.06
N THR A 196 -1.34 1.47 0.84
CA THR A 196 -1.93 2.77 0.48
C THR A 196 -0.96 3.61 -0.36
N TYR A 197 0.33 3.59 -0.03
CA TYR A 197 1.38 4.24 -0.81
C TYR A 197 1.50 3.65 -2.22
N LEU A 198 1.42 2.32 -2.38
CA LEU A 198 1.43 1.68 -3.70
C LEU A 198 0.24 2.14 -4.56
N LEU A 199 -0.96 2.24 -3.97
CA LEU A 199 -2.15 2.75 -4.68
C LEU A 199 -1.97 4.21 -5.12
N TYR A 200 -1.40 5.05 -4.25
CA TYR A 200 -1.10 6.44 -4.59
C TYR A 200 -0.03 6.55 -5.69
N LYS A 201 1.00 5.69 -5.66
CA LYS A 201 2.06 5.61 -6.68
C LYS A 201 1.52 5.23 -8.06
N GLU A 202 0.56 4.33 -8.12
CA GLU A 202 -0.03 3.83 -9.37
C GLU A 202 -1.02 4.80 -10.01
N GLU A 203 -1.59 5.71 -9.24
CA GLU A 203 -2.48 6.73 -9.75
C GLU A 203 -1.69 7.70 -10.65
N ARG A 204 -1.92 7.64 -11.96
CA ARG A 204 -1.32 8.61 -12.90
C ARG A 204 -2.05 9.94 -12.78
N SER A 205 -1.28 11.02 -12.74
CA SER A 205 -1.86 12.35 -12.85
C SER A 205 -2.28 12.62 -14.30
N TYR A 206 -3.50 13.12 -14.51
CA TYR A 206 -4.06 13.35 -15.85
C TYR A 206 -3.33 14.45 -16.64
N PHE A 207 -2.56 15.31 -15.96
CA PHE A 207 -1.81 16.42 -16.56
C PHE A 207 -0.29 16.27 -16.38
N LYS A 208 0.49 16.69 -17.40
CA LYS A 208 1.96 16.61 -17.36
C LYS A 208 2.60 17.49 -16.27
N LYS A 209 2.01 18.65 -15.96
CA LYS A 209 2.52 19.57 -14.90
C LYS A 209 2.40 19.00 -13.50
N THR A 210 1.32 18.29 -13.20
CA THR A 210 1.07 17.64 -11.90
C THR A 210 1.89 16.36 -11.71
N THR A 211 2.51 15.84 -12.76
CA THR A 211 3.35 14.62 -12.70
C THR A 211 4.65 14.85 -11.92
N TYR A 212 5.31 16.00 -12.08
CA TYR A 212 6.56 16.31 -11.38
C TYR A 212 6.35 16.56 -9.88
N VAL A 213 5.33 17.34 -9.51
CA VAL A 213 4.95 17.59 -8.12
C VAL A 213 4.60 16.27 -7.43
N LYS A 214 3.77 15.44 -8.09
CA LYS A 214 3.42 14.10 -7.58
C LYS A 214 4.65 13.20 -7.39
N SER A 215 5.60 13.22 -8.32
CA SER A 215 6.83 12.43 -8.20
C SER A 215 7.66 12.84 -6.99
N ARG A 216 7.78 14.15 -6.70
CA ARG A 216 8.45 14.64 -5.49
C ARG A 216 7.69 14.26 -4.22
N LYS A 217 6.35 14.41 -4.22
CA LYS A 217 5.50 13.93 -3.12
C LYS A 217 5.70 12.43 -2.85
N LEU A 218 5.82 11.60 -3.90
CA LEU A 218 6.09 10.16 -3.74
C LEU A 218 7.43 9.88 -3.05
N VAL A 219 8.48 10.67 -3.34
CA VAL A 219 9.76 10.55 -2.65
C VAL A 219 9.62 10.93 -1.17
N LEU A 220 8.90 12.03 -0.88
CA LEU A 220 8.61 12.44 0.51
C LEU A 220 7.84 11.38 1.28
N PHE A 221 6.74 10.86 0.72
CA PHE A 221 5.94 9.82 1.36
C PHE A 221 6.75 8.56 1.62
N ARG A 222 7.57 8.14 0.63
CA ARG A 222 8.45 6.99 0.81
C ARG A 222 9.39 7.21 1.98
N GLN A 223 10.04 8.38 2.05
CA GLN A 223 10.98 8.67 3.12
C GLN A 223 10.26 8.74 4.48
N ALA A 224 9.09 9.37 4.57
CA ALA A 224 8.31 9.43 5.80
C ALA A 224 7.94 8.02 6.32
N ILE A 225 7.57 7.11 5.41
CA ILE A 225 7.30 5.71 5.76
C ILE A 225 8.58 4.99 6.24
N ILE A 226 9.73 5.23 5.59
CA ILE A 226 11.02 4.67 6.03
C ILE A 226 11.38 5.17 7.43
N THR A 227 11.24 6.47 7.70
CA THR A 227 11.52 7.08 8.99
C THR A 227 10.58 6.53 10.08
N ALA A 228 9.29 6.40 9.79
CA ALA A 228 8.32 5.78 10.70
C ALA A 228 8.64 4.30 11.01
N ASN A 229 9.05 3.53 9.98
CA ASN A 229 9.51 2.15 10.18
C ASN A 229 10.77 2.08 11.04
N ARG A 230 11.69 3.03 10.89
CA ARG A 230 12.92 3.08 11.71
C ARG A 230 12.64 3.45 13.17
N ALA A 231 11.65 4.32 13.41
CA ALA A 231 11.12 4.55 14.76
C ALA A 231 10.52 3.25 15.33
N LEU A 232 9.71 2.53 14.55
CA LEU A 232 9.12 1.26 14.97
C LEU A 232 10.17 0.17 15.25
N ASP A 233 11.26 0.12 14.50
CA ASP A 233 12.38 -0.79 14.75
C ASP A 233 13.14 -0.43 16.03
N THR A 234 13.28 0.86 16.33
CA THR A 234 13.82 1.35 17.61
C THR A 234 12.94 0.90 18.77
N LEU A 235 11.61 1.05 18.65
CA LEU A 235 10.66 0.54 19.64
C LEU A 235 10.80 -0.97 19.86
N LYS A 236 10.92 -1.77 18.79
CA LYS A 236 11.13 -3.22 18.90
C LYS A 236 12.42 -3.56 19.63
N LYS A 237 13.51 -2.84 19.36
CA LYS A 237 14.79 -3.05 20.02
C LYS A 237 14.72 -2.68 21.50
N LEU A 238 14.08 -1.56 21.86
CA LEU A 238 13.84 -1.16 23.25
C LEU A 238 13.04 -2.23 23.99
N HIS A 239 11.94 -2.72 23.41
CA HIS A 239 11.13 -3.78 24.00
C HIS A 239 11.90 -5.10 24.15
N ARG A 240 12.69 -5.49 23.14
CA ARG A 240 13.48 -6.74 23.19
C ARG A 240 14.59 -6.68 24.24
N LEU A 241 15.23 -5.53 24.41
CA LEU A 241 16.38 -5.33 25.28
C LEU A 241 16.01 -4.67 26.61
N GLU A 242 14.73 -4.63 26.96
CA GLU A 242 14.20 -3.95 28.16
C GLU A 242 14.95 -4.35 29.44
N ASN A 243 15.14 -5.65 29.67
CA ASN A 243 15.88 -6.16 30.83
C ASN A 243 17.37 -5.80 30.78
N GLU A 244 17.98 -5.85 29.61
CA GLU A 244 19.41 -5.55 29.45
C GLU A 244 19.66 -4.06 29.69
N ILE A 245 18.77 -3.19 29.20
CA ILE A 245 18.82 -1.74 29.43
C ILE A 245 18.79 -1.43 30.92
N TYR A 246 17.96 -2.14 31.69
CA TYR A 246 17.90 -1.96 33.14
C TYR A 246 19.23 -2.24 33.85
N HIS A 247 20.05 -3.15 33.31
CA HIS A 247 21.36 -3.50 33.85
C HIS A 247 22.51 -2.64 33.29
N MET A 248 22.25 -1.77 32.31
CA MET A 248 23.26 -0.84 31.78
C MET A 248 23.58 0.26 32.80
N PRO A 249 24.75 0.92 32.71
CA PRO A 249 25.09 2.04 33.60
C PRO A 249 24.06 3.17 33.54
N GLU A 250 23.75 3.79 34.68
CA GLU A 250 22.78 4.89 34.78
C GLU A 250 23.11 6.05 33.81
N GLU A 251 24.39 6.43 33.72
CA GLU A 251 24.85 7.47 32.78
C GLU A 251 24.56 7.14 31.30
N PHE A 252 24.53 5.85 30.94
CA PHE A 252 24.14 5.43 29.59
C PHE A 252 22.63 5.46 29.41
N GLN A 253 21.86 4.98 30.40
CA GLN A 253 20.40 5.01 30.36
C GLN A 253 19.87 6.45 30.24
N GLU A 254 20.44 7.39 31.00
CA GLU A 254 20.10 8.81 30.96
C GLU A 254 20.40 9.41 29.58
N THR A 255 21.64 9.24 29.09
CA THR A 255 22.04 9.79 27.79
C THR A 255 21.28 9.18 26.60
N LEU A 256 20.90 7.89 26.69
CA LEU A 256 20.04 7.25 25.70
C LEU A 256 18.63 7.85 25.72
N THR A 257 18.07 8.06 26.91
CA THR A 257 16.73 8.64 27.07
C THR A 257 16.70 10.08 26.53
N GLU A 258 17.71 10.88 26.86
CA GLU A 258 17.84 12.26 26.33
C GLU A 258 17.95 12.29 24.80
N GLU A 259 18.78 11.41 24.22
CA GLU A 259 18.93 11.30 22.77
C GLU A 259 17.60 10.93 22.10
N LEU A 260 16.91 9.90 22.62
CA LEU A 260 15.64 9.47 22.06
C LEU A 260 14.55 10.52 22.23
N ASP A 261 14.43 11.18 23.39
CA ASP A 261 13.46 12.27 23.60
C ASP A 261 13.69 13.42 22.61
N TYR A 262 14.95 13.79 22.35
CA TYR A 262 15.29 14.76 21.30
C TYR A 262 14.86 14.27 19.91
N LEU A 263 15.15 13.02 19.54
CA LEU A 263 14.75 12.47 18.24
C LEU A 263 13.23 12.44 18.05
N LEU A 264 12.48 12.15 19.12
CA LEU A 264 11.01 12.15 19.09
C LEU A 264 10.46 13.57 18.95
N TYR A 265 11.00 14.54 19.68
CA TYR A 265 10.66 15.95 19.52
C TYR A 265 10.94 16.45 18.10
N TRP A 266 12.11 16.13 17.56
CA TRP A 266 12.48 16.53 16.21
C TRP A 266 11.59 15.88 15.15
N HIS A 267 11.24 14.60 15.32
CA HIS A 267 10.30 13.94 14.42
C HIS A 267 8.91 14.58 14.47
N GLU A 268 8.43 14.98 15.65
CA GLU A 268 7.15 15.68 15.80
C GLU A 268 7.15 17.03 15.03
N LEU A 269 8.25 17.80 15.11
CA LEU A 269 8.43 19.02 14.31
C LEU A 269 8.42 18.71 12.81
N ILE A 270 9.15 17.67 12.39
CA ILE A 270 9.22 17.23 11.00
C ILE A 270 7.82 16.82 10.48
N LEU A 271 7.02 16.12 11.28
CA LEU A 271 5.64 15.75 10.93
C LEU A 271 4.76 17.01 10.78
N MET A 272 4.89 17.99 11.67
CA MET A 272 4.13 19.24 11.55
C MET A 272 4.51 20.03 10.28
N ARG A 273 5.79 20.03 9.90
CA ARG A 273 6.27 20.60 8.64
C ARG A 273 5.81 19.80 7.43
N PHE A 274 5.78 18.47 7.53
CA PHE A 274 5.28 17.55 6.50
C PHE A 274 3.80 17.79 6.20
N VAL A 275 3.00 18.09 7.23
CA VAL A 275 1.58 18.47 7.10
C VAL A 275 1.40 19.93 6.64
N GLY A 276 2.48 20.72 6.58
CA GLY A 276 2.45 22.12 6.16
C GLY A 276 2.00 23.11 7.24
N LYS A 277 1.88 22.68 8.50
CA LYS A 277 1.41 23.55 9.61
C LYS A 277 2.50 24.50 10.14
N ILE A 278 3.77 24.19 9.92
CA ILE A 278 4.91 24.94 10.46
C ILE A 278 5.89 25.28 9.32
N LYS A 279 6.42 26.51 9.35
CA LYS A 279 7.45 26.99 8.41
C LYS A 279 8.85 26.46 8.81
N PRO A 280 9.82 26.40 7.87
CA PRO A 280 11.18 26.02 8.22
C PRO A 280 11.72 26.92 9.35
N HIS A 281 12.34 26.31 10.37
CA HIS A 281 13.00 27.00 11.46
C HIS A 281 14.44 26.48 11.54
N ASP A 282 15.42 27.38 11.56
CA ASP A 282 16.85 27.09 11.38
C ASP A 282 17.62 26.71 12.66
N ASP A 283 16.94 26.51 13.81
CA ASP A 283 17.63 26.52 15.12
C ASP A 283 17.84 25.13 15.77
N ALA A 284 17.71 24.01 15.05
CA ALA A 284 17.72 22.66 15.66
C ALA A 284 19.08 21.93 15.70
N ASP A 285 20.13 22.44 15.05
CA ASP A 285 21.34 21.64 14.77
C ASP A 285 22.28 21.49 15.98
N GLU A 286 22.41 22.50 16.84
CA GLU A 286 23.40 22.47 17.94
C GLU A 286 23.04 21.50 19.08
N GLU A 287 21.76 21.44 19.48
CA GLU A 287 21.29 20.52 20.52
C GLU A 287 21.36 19.06 20.07
N GLY A 288 21.00 18.77 18.81
CA GLY A 288 21.05 17.41 18.27
C GLY A 288 22.46 16.83 18.23
N ILE A 289 23.44 17.64 17.82
CA ILE A 289 24.85 17.25 17.81
C ILE A 289 25.36 17.00 19.23
N ARG A 290 24.86 17.74 20.22
CA ARG A 290 25.24 17.57 21.63
C ARG A 290 24.80 16.20 22.16
N TYR A 291 23.54 15.81 22.01
CA TYR A 291 23.02 14.54 22.54
C TYR A 291 23.69 13.32 21.89
N LYS A 292 23.89 13.34 20.56
CA LYS A 292 24.68 12.33 19.83
C LYS A 292 26.09 12.17 20.42
N ARG A 293 26.76 13.28 20.73
CA ARG A 293 28.11 13.28 21.31
C ARG A 293 28.11 12.75 22.74
N LEU A 294 27.10 13.08 23.54
CA LEU A 294 26.95 12.58 24.92
C LEU A 294 26.75 11.07 24.95
N LEU A 295 25.84 10.55 24.12
CA LEU A 295 25.60 9.10 24.02
C LEU A 295 26.86 8.35 23.58
N THR A 296 27.56 8.86 22.57
CA THR A 296 28.83 8.27 22.09
C THR A 296 29.90 8.27 23.18
N LYS A 297 30.02 9.36 23.93
CA LYS A 297 30.98 9.46 25.05
C LYS A 297 30.64 8.49 26.18
N SER A 298 29.37 8.38 26.55
CA SER A 298 28.90 7.47 27.60
C SER A 298 29.23 6.01 27.26
N PHE A 299 28.98 5.60 26.01
CA PHE A 299 29.36 4.27 25.52
C PHE A 299 30.87 3.99 25.57
N LEU A 300 31.70 4.93 25.09
CA LEU A 300 33.15 4.78 25.12
C LEU A 300 33.70 4.70 26.54
N LYS A 301 33.14 5.48 27.47
CA LYS A 301 33.50 5.44 28.90
C LYS A 301 33.16 4.08 29.51
N ASN A 302 32.02 3.49 29.16
CA ASN A 302 31.65 2.17 29.66
C ASN A 302 32.57 1.06 29.12
N GLN A 303 32.94 1.12 27.84
CA GLN A 303 33.91 0.17 27.28
C GLN A 303 35.28 0.23 27.96
N GLN A 304 35.75 1.43 28.32
CA GLN A 304 37.05 1.59 28.99
C GLN A 304 37.07 1.04 30.43
N ASN A 305 35.90 0.95 31.08
CA ASN A 305 35.76 0.46 32.45
C ASN A 305 35.49 -1.04 32.54
N THR A 306 35.30 -1.72 31.41
CA THR A 306 35.02 -3.16 31.38
C THR A 306 36.33 -3.89 31.08
N ASP A 307 36.78 -4.76 32.00
CA ASP A 307 38.01 -5.56 31.84
C ASP A 307 37.89 -6.67 30.76
N ASP A 308 36.71 -6.84 30.15
CA ASP A 308 36.45 -7.79 29.08
C ASP A 308 36.90 -7.26 27.70
N GLU A 309 37.60 -8.09 26.93
CA GLU A 309 37.97 -7.82 25.51
C GLU A 309 36.74 -7.72 24.56
N LEU A 310 35.51 -7.89 25.08
CA LEU A 310 34.27 -7.94 24.32
C LEU A 310 33.45 -6.66 24.48
N ILE A 311 33.11 -6.06 23.33
CA ILE A 311 32.18 -4.93 23.24
C ILE A 311 30.80 -5.36 23.77
N ASP A 312 30.17 -4.52 24.60
CA ASP A 312 28.75 -4.70 24.95
C ASP A 312 27.87 -4.56 23.69
N TYR A 313 27.51 -5.72 23.13
CA TYR A 313 26.70 -5.82 21.93
C TYR A 313 25.30 -5.26 22.12
N ASN A 314 24.74 -5.26 23.33
CA ASN A 314 23.39 -4.78 23.60
C ASN A 314 23.36 -3.25 23.56
N MET A 315 24.33 -2.58 24.21
CA MET A 315 24.50 -1.13 24.11
C MET A 315 24.70 -0.69 22.66
N LEU A 316 25.60 -1.37 21.93
CA LEU A 316 25.87 -1.06 20.52
C LEU A 316 24.62 -1.20 19.65
N ASN A 317 23.83 -2.26 19.85
CA ASN A 317 22.62 -2.51 19.07
C ASN A 317 21.55 -1.41 19.22
N ILE A 318 21.39 -0.87 20.44
CA ILE A 318 20.45 0.21 20.73
C ILE A 318 20.96 1.53 20.18
N MET A 319 22.25 1.85 20.41
CA MET A 319 22.87 3.03 19.83
C MET A 319 22.77 3.03 18.31
N ALA A 320 23.07 1.91 17.66
CA ALA A 320 22.94 1.77 16.22
C ALA A 320 21.50 2.06 15.77
N SER A 321 20.49 1.64 16.55
CA SER A 321 19.10 1.99 16.24
C SER A 321 18.81 3.47 16.33
N ALA A 322 19.29 4.14 17.38
CA ALA A 322 19.10 5.58 17.55
C ALA A 322 19.81 6.37 16.44
N VAL A 323 21.02 5.95 16.07
CA VAL A 323 21.79 6.54 14.97
C VAL A 323 21.11 6.33 13.61
N GLU A 324 20.65 5.12 13.32
CA GLU A 324 19.90 4.85 12.09
C GLU A 324 18.61 5.67 12.03
N TYR A 325 17.91 5.82 13.16
CA TYR A 325 16.69 6.62 13.24
C TYR A 325 16.99 8.10 12.98
N ARG A 326 18.04 8.64 13.59
CA ARG A 326 18.54 10.00 13.35
C ARG A 326 18.86 10.26 11.88
N GLU A 327 19.59 9.36 11.23
CA GLU A 327 19.95 9.50 9.81
C GLU A 327 18.71 9.59 8.90
N GLN A 328 17.67 8.80 9.19
CA GLN A 328 16.42 8.86 8.43
C GLN A 328 15.62 10.14 8.69
N LEU A 329 15.73 10.75 9.88
CA LEU A 329 15.15 12.06 10.19
C LEU A 329 15.87 13.19 9.44
N GLU A 330 17.20 13.20 9.45
CA GLU A 330 18.03 14.15 8.67
C GLU A 330 17.67 14.12 7.18
N HIS A 331 17.53 12.91 6.62
CA HIS A 331 17.16 12.76 5.23
C HIS A 331 15.73 13.24 4.94
N LEU A 332 14.77 12.93 5.82
CA LEU A 332 13.39 13.37 5.68
C LEU A 332 13.27 14.90 5.73
N GLU A 333 13.97 15.54 6.68
CA GLU A 333 14.00 17.00 6.80
C GLU A 333 14.59 17.66 5.56
N THR A 334 15.70 17.13 5.04
CA THR A 334 16.33 17.64 3.81
C THR A 334 15.35 17.62 2.64
N LEU A 335 14.60 16.51 2.49
CA LEU A 335 13.60 16.38 1.43
C LEU A 335 12.43 17.33 1.61
N ILE A 336 11.92 17.49 2.84
CA ILE A 336 10.81 18.41 3.15
C ILE A 336 11.24 19.85 2.86
N THR A 337 12.43 20.25 3.30
CA THR A 337 12.98 21.60 3.06
C THR A 337 13.13 21.87 1.57
N SER A 338 13.68 20.92 0.82
CA SER A 338 13.75 21.00 -0.64
C SER A 338 12.36 21.14 -1.27
N PHE A 339 11.39 20.35 -0.84
CA PHE A 339 10.02 20.45 -1.37
C PHE A 339 9.36 21.78 -1.06
N GLN A 340 9.41 22.26 0.18
CA GLN A 340 8.85 23.56 0.60
C GLN A 340 9.48 24.73 -0.16
N THR A 341 10.78 24.65 -0.46
CA THR A 341 11.52 25.69 -1.21
C THR A 341 11.07 25.75 -2.68
N TYR A 342 10.90 24.59 -3.33
CA TYR A 342 10.57 24.54 -4.77
C TYR A 342 9.07 24.48 -5.07
N HIS A 343 8.22 24.13 -4.10
CA HIS A 343 6.78 23.92 -4.26
C HIS A 343 5.93 24.54 -3.12
N PRO A 344 6.07 25.83 -2.80
CA PRO A 344 5.41 26.44 -1.63
C PRO A 344 3.88 26.44 -1.73
N LYS A 345 3.31 26.46 -2.95
CA LYS A 345 1.86 26.45 -3.18
C LYS A 345 1.22 25.06 -3.05
N ASP A 346 2.02 23.99 -3.11
CA ASP A 346 1.55 22.60 -3.04
C ASP A 346 1.76 21.98 -1.63
N CYS A 347 2.23 22.80 -0.68
CA CYS A 347 2.53 22.41 0.71
C CYS A 347 1.34 22.51 1.65
N GLU A 348 0.33 23.34 1.33
CA GLU A 348 -0.90 23.36 2.08
C GLU A 348 -1.71 22.12 1.70
N ILE A 349 -1.90 21.24 2.68
CA ILE A 349 -2.85 20.14 2.52
C ILE A 349 -4.21 20.80 2.43
N GLU A 350 -4.95 20.55 1.35
CA GLU A 350 -6.38 20.80 1.27
C GLU A 350 -7.06 19.98 2.38
N THR A 351 -7.13 20.54 3.58
CA THR A 351 -7.99 20.07 4.66
C THR A 351 -9.42 20.45 4.29
N GLU A 352 -9.98 19.76 3.31
CA GLU A 352 -11.44 19.68 3.18
C GLU A 352 -11.91 18.60 4.15
N GLU A 353 -12.61 19.03 5.20
CA GLU A 353 -13.44 18.20 6.08
C GLU A 353 -14.42 17.30 5.31
#